data_AF-A0A2G6QKS4-F1
#
_entry.id   AF-A0A2G6QKS4-F1
#
_cell.length_a   1.000
_cell.length_b   1.000
_cell.length_c   1.000
_cell.angle_alpha   90.00
_cell.angle_beta   90.00
_cell.angle_gamma   90.00
#
_symmetry.space_group_name_H-M   'P 1'
#
loop_
_entity.id
_entity.type
_entity.pdbx_description
1 polymer ?
#
loop_
_entity_poly.entity_id
_entity_poly.type
_entity_poly.pdbx_seq_one_letter_code
_entity_poly.pdbx_strand_id
1 'polypeptide(L)'
;MQEKVLSVKNPFSYLIIYGGKDVENRTWKTDYRGRLYIHSSGRPMLFFPDEIYDMAENLQEDKKQKKYFEKLDDVLINLRDKYVQIGKDNNLEGDELFKFLKKNAVDFSIFSYQSIIGYVDLVDIVQDSLSPWAIDGQYHWILENPTPLKEPINQVKGRLGLWNYNLPE
;
A
#
# COMPACT_ATOMS: atom_id res chain seq x y z
N MET A 1 -11.23 16.88 11.99
CA MET A 1 -11.16 17.77 10.79
C MET A 1 -11.70 17.01 9.58
N GLN A 2 -12.33 17.67 8.61
CA GLN A 2 -12.81 17.00 7.38
C GLN A 2 -11.68 16.95 6.34
N GLU A 3 -11.32 15.76 5.91
CA GLU A 3 -10.18 15.51 5.02
C GLU A 3 -10.57 14.79 3.73
N LYS A 4 -9.74 14.96 2.69
CA LYS A 4 -9.84 14.20 1.44
C LYS A 4 -9.21 12.83 1.59
N VAL A 5 -9.93 11.81 1.14
CA VAL A 5 -9.50 10.41 1.18
C VAL A 5 -9.67 9.76 -0.18
N LEU A 6 -8.70 8.94 -0.56
CA LEU A 6 -8.76 8.05 -1.73
C LEU A 6 -8.64 6.60 -1.28
N SER A 7 -9.56 5.75 -1.73
CA SER A 7 -9.46 4.31 -1.54
C SER A 7 -8.55 3.71 -2.61
N VAL A 8 -7.48 3.06 -2.15
CA VAL A 8 -6.49 2.34 -2.98
C VAL A 8 -6.53 0.86 -2.59
N LYS A 9 -6.37 -0.03 -3.57
CA LYS A 9 -6.42 -1.48 -3.33
C LYS A 9 -5.16 -1.96 -2.61
N ASN A 10 -5.31 -2.88 -1.66
CA ASN A 10 -4.20 -3.67 -1.13
C ASN A 10 -3.53 -4.49 -2.25
N PRO A 11 -2.18 -4.53 -2.29
CA PRO A 11 -1.23 -3.97 -1.33
C PRO A 11 -0.70 -2.58 -1.71
N PHE A 12 -1.13 -2.03 -2.86
CA PHE A 12 -0.61 -0.78 -3.43
C PHE A 12 -0.79 0.44 -2.51
N SER A 13 -1.83 0.45 -1.67
CA SER A 13 -2.00 1.48 -0.64
C SER A 13 -0.80 1.55 0.33
N TYR A 14 -0.23 0.41 0.70
CA TYR A 14 0.94 0.34 1.57
C TYR A 14 2.22 0.66 0.82
N LEU A 15 2.33 0.26 -0.44
CA LEU A 15 3.43 0.71 -1.30
C LEU A 15 3.47 2.24 -1.39
N ILE A 16 2.31 2.90 -1.48
CA ILE A 16 2.24 4.36 -1.45
C ILE A 16 2.69 4.92 -0.10
N ILE A 17 2.13 4.43 1.00
CA ILE A 17 2.36 5.00 2.33
C ILE A 17 3.77 4.73 2.89
N TYR A 18 4.40 3.62 2.52
CA TYR A 18 5.82 3.42 2.83
C TYR A 18 6.74 4.14 1.85
N GLY A 19 6.19 4.78 0.82
CA GLY A 19 6.95 5.51 -0.18
C GLY A 19 7.79 4.57 -1.02
N GLY A 20 7.18 3.44 -1.42
CA GLY A 20 7.59 2.50 -2.45
C GLY A 20 6.96 2.78 -3.82
N LYS A 21 5.78 3.42 -3.84
CA LYS A 21 5.00 3.81 -5.02
C LYS A 21 4.62 5.29 -4.97
N ASP A 22 5.10 6.07 -5.93
CA ASP A 22 4.94 7.53 -5.99
C ASP A 22 3.84 8.00 -6.96
N VAL A 23 3.22 7.07 -7.68
CA VAL A 23 2.10 7.36 -8.60
C VAL A 23 0.89 6.53 -8.24
N GLU A 24 -0.29 7.12 -8.24
CA GLU A 24 -1.57 6.40 -8.29
C GLU A 24 -2.21 6.54 -9.67
N ASN A 25 -2.53 5.40 -10.29
CA ASN A 25 -3.06 5.38 -11.66
C ASN A 25 -4.60 5.42 -11.63
N ARG A 26 -5.20 6.33 -12.41
CA ARG A 26 -6.66 6.49 -12.50
C ARG A 26 -7.10 6.77 -13.92
N THR A 27 -8.32 6.33 -14.24
CA THR A 27 -8.99 6.68 -15.51
C THR A 27 -9.62 8.07 -15.50
N TRP A 28 -9.49 8.81 -14.40
CA TRP A 28 -10.07 10.13 -14.19
C TRP A 28 -9.12 11.03 -13.41
N LYS A 29 -9.35 12.34 -13.51
CA LYS A 29 -8.57 13.38 -12.83
C LYS A 29 -9.45 14.22 -11.90
N THR A 30 -8.79 14.96 -11.01
CA THR A 30 -9.41 15.95 -10.13
C THR A 30 -8.57 17.23 -10.12
N ASP A 31 -9.21 18.36 -9.84
CA ASP A 31 -8.51 19.64 -9.64
C ASP A 31 -7.93 19.76 -8.21
N TYR A 32 -8.23 18.81 -7.32
CA TYR A 32 -7.69 18.80 -5.96
C TYR A 32 -6.17 18.62 -5.95
N ARG A 33 -5.48 19.43 -5.15
CA ARG A 33 -4.06 19.29 -4.77
C ARG A 33 -3.92 19.56 -3.28
N GLY A 34 -3.03 18.83 -2.63
CA GLY A 34 -2.83 18.89 -1.18
C GLY A 34 -2.94 17.54 -0.50
N ARG A 35 -3.13 17.57 0.82
CA ARG A 35 -3.09 16.38 1.67
C ARG A 35 -4.19 15.39 1.32
N LEU A 36 -3.77 14.20 0.91
CA LEU A 36 -4.62 13.09 0.55
C LEU A 36 -4.42 11.91 1.50
N TYR A 37 -5.45 11.58 2.26
CA TYR A 37 -5.43 10.37 3.08
C TYR A 37 -5.65 9.13 2.23
N ILE A 38 -4.90 8.08 2.54
CA ILE A 38 -4.96 6.82 1.82
C ILE A 38 -5.75 5.81 2.64
N HIS A 39 -6.88 5.40 2.08
CA HIS A 39 -7.68 4.29 2.59
C HIS A 39 -7.24 3.00 1.91
N SER A 40 -6.96 1.98 2.71
CA SER A 40 -6.63 0.64 2.24
C SER A 40 -7.90 -0.19 2.04
N SER A 41 -8.14 -0.58 0.80
CA SER A 41 -9.31 -1.36 0.37
C SER A 41 -8.92 -2.77 -0.07
N GLY A 42 -9.89 -3.69 -0.04
CA GLY A 42 -9.65 -5.09 -0.37
C GLY A 42 -9.11 -5.89 0.82
N ARG A 43 -9.33 -7.21 0.80
CA ARG A 43 -8.97 -8.09 1.92
C ARG A 43 -7.47 -7.99 2.27
N PRO A 44 -7.11 -8.24 3.54
CA PRO A 44 -5.72 -8.31 3.94
C PRO A 44 -4.97 -9.30 3.04
N MET A 45 -3.81 -8.89 2.55
CA MET A 45 -2.91 -9.78 1.81
C MET A 45 -1.85 -10.32 2.76
N LEU A 46 -1.57 -11.60 2.60
CA LEU A 46 -0.50 -12.26 3.35
C LEU A 46 0.86 -12.08 2.69
N PHE A 47 0.89 -11.92 1.38
CA PHE A 47 2.11 -11.80 0.60
C PHE A 47 1.91 -10.73 -0.46
N PHE A 48 3.00 -10.10 -0.91
CA PHE A 48 2.94 -9.32 -2.13
C PHE A 48 2.83 -10.26 -3.35
N PRO A 49 2.18 -9.83 -4.43
CA PRO A 49 2.19 -10.56 -5.70
C PRO A 49 3.62 -10.71 -6.23
N ASP A 50 3.91 -11.82 -6.93
CA ASP A 50 5.23 -12.10 -7.52
C ASP A 50 5.70 -10.95 -8.42
N GLU A 51 4.76 -10.32 -9.12
CA GLU A 51 5.03 -9.17 -9.99
C GLU A 51 5.64 -7.98 -9.23
N ILE A 52 5.36 -7.83 -7.93
CA ILE A 52 5.98 -6.79 -7.10
C ILE A 52 7.43 -7.15 -6.82
N TYR A 53 7.76 -8.41 -6.55
CA TYR A 53 9.14 -8.84 -6.32
C TYR A 53 9.96 -8.73 -7.60
N ASP A 54 9.43 -9.25 -8.72
CA ASP A 54 10.07 -9.17 -10.03
C ASP A 54 10.33 -7.72 -10.42
N MET A 55 9.31 -6.85 -10.27
CA MET A 55 9.48 -5.44 -10.57
C MET A 55 10.55 -4.85 -9.65
N ALA A 56 10.47 -5.10 -8.35
CA ALA A 56 11.40 -4.56 -7.39
C ALA A 56 12.85 -4.97 -7.76
N GLU A 57 13.13 -6.23 -8.08
CA GLU A 57 14.48 -6.71 -8.45
C GLU A 57 15.07 -5.88 -9.60
N ASN A 58 14.25 -5.58 -10.61
CA ASN A 58 14.64 -4.73 -11.74
C ASN A 58 14.85 -3.25 -11.34
N LEU A 59 14.20 -2.75 -10.28
CA LEU A 59 14.37 -1.38 -9.77
C LEU A 59 15.66 -1.18 -8.96
N GLN A 60 16.30 -2.24 -8.45
CA GLN A 60 17.52 -2.14 -7.63
C GLN A 60 18.70 -1.51 -8.38
N GLU A 61 18.69 -1.50 -9.72
CA GLU A 61 19.75 -0.93 -10.55
C GLU A 61 19.72 0.61 -10.59
N ASP A 62 18.58 1.25 -10.29
CA ASP A 62 18.46 2.71 -10.23
C ASP A 62 18.62 3.24 -8.79
N LYS A 63 19.72 3.96 -8.53
CA LYS A 63 20.04 4.56 -7.22
C LYS A 63 18.96 5.49 -6.67
N LYS A 64 18.19 6.16 -7.55
CA LYS A 64 17.09 7.03 -7.11
C LYS A 64 15.91 6.21 -6.59
N GLN A 65 15.80 4.97 -7.06
CA GLN A 65 14.69 4.08 -6.80
C GLN A 65 14.98 3.02 -5.72
N LYS A 66 16.26 2.75 -5.45
CA LYS A 66 16.72 1.87 -4.36
C LYS A 66 16.08 2.18 -3.00
N LYS A 67 15.83 3.46 -2.69
CA LYS A 67 15.16 3.90 -1.46
C LYS A 67 13.70 3.40 -1.35
N TYR A 68 13.00 3.23 -2.47
CA TYR A 68 11.65 2.65 -2.50
C TYR A 68 11.70 1.19 -2.04
N PHE A 69 12.73 0.46 -2.48
CA PHE A 69 12.91 -0.95 -2.16
C PHE A 69 13.30 -1.17 -0.71
N GLU A 70 14.29 -0.44 -0.18
CA GLU A 70 14.79 -0.62 1.20
C GLU A 70 13.65 -0.56 2.24
N LYS A 71 12.72 0.39 2.09
CA LYS A 71 11.56 0.51 3.00
C LYS A 71 10.53 -0.61 2.85
N LEU A 72 10.39 -1.17 1.65
CA LEU A 72 9.52 -2.32 1.41
C LEU A 72 10.14 -3.60 1.95
N ASP A 73 11.47 -3.73 1.83
CA ASP A 73 12.23 -4.84 2.39
C ASP A 73 12.05 -4.93 3.90
N ASP A 74 12.11 -3.81 4.63
CA ASP A 74 11.86 -3.82 6.06
C ASP A 74 10.46 -4.38 6.40
N VAL A 75 9.44 -4.01 5.64
CA VAL A 75 8.07 -4.52 5.83
C VAL A 75 7.98 -6.00 5.49
N LEU A 76 8.62 -6.44 4.40
CA LEU A 76 8.66 -7.82 3.94
C LEU A 76 9.42 -8.74 4.90
N ILE A 77 10.55 -8.28 5.44
CA ILE A 77 11.37 -9.00 6.42
C ILE A 77 10.56 -9.21 7.70
N ASN A 78 9.96 -8.14 8.23
CA ASN A 78 9.11 -8.23 9.43
C ASN A 78 7.92 -9.19 9.23
N LEU A 79 7.34 -9.20 8.03
CA LEU A 79 6.26 -10.11 7.67
C LEU A 79 6.71 -11.57 7.67
N ARG A 80 7.86 -11.84 7.04
CA ARG A 80 8.47 -13.17 6.99
C ARG A 80 8.75 -13.69 8.39
N ASP A 81 9.36 -12.87 9.25
CA ASP A 81 9.68 -13.24 10.62
C ASP A 81 8.42 -13.60 11.42
N LYS A 82 7.34 -12.81 11.25
CA LYS A 82 6.03 -13.11 11.85
C LYS A 82 5.49 -14.46 11.38
N TYR A 83 5.55 -14.77 10.08
CA TYR A 83 5.07 -16.06 9.56
C TYR A 83 5.93 -17.24 10.01
N VAL A 84 7.24 -17.07 10.06
CA VAL A 84 8.16 -18.07 10.61
C VAL A 84 7.81 -18.34 12.08
N GLN A 85 7.52 -17.30 12.86
CA GLN A 85 7.12 -17.46 14.25
C GLN A 85 5.77 -18.18 14.36
N ILE A 86 4.77 -17.84 13.55
CA ILE A 86 3.48 -18.55 13.51
C ILE A 86 3.68 -20.03 13.17
N GLY A 87 4.56 -20.35 12.23
CA GLY A 87 4.92 -21.73 11.90
C GLY A 87 5.48 -22.48 13.10
N LYS A 88 6.43 -21.87 13.81
CA LYS A 88 7.01 -22.43 15.04
C LYS A 88 5.95 -22.65 16.12
N ASP A 89 5.10 -21.65 16.36
CA ASP A 89 4.07 -21.69 17.42
C ASP A 89 3.00 -22.75 17.17
N ASN A 90 2.75 -23.09 15.89
CA ASN A 90 1.74 -24.07 15.49
C ASN A 90 2.32 -25.41 15.03
N ASN A 91 3.65 -25.59 15.09
CA ASN A 91 4.36 -26.75 14.56
C ASN A 91 4.00 -27.03 13.09
N LEU A 92 3.99 -25.97 12.27
CA LEU A 92 3.66 -25.99 10.85
C LEU A 92 4.85 -25.49 10.02
N GLU A 93 5.11 -26.16 8.90
CA GLU A 93 6.16 -25.76 7.95
C GLU A 93 5.66 -25.91 6.49
N GLY A 94 6.39 -25.29 5.57
CA GLY A 94 6.15 -25.40 4.13
C GLY A 94 4.69 -25.16 3.71
N ASP A 95 4.14 -26.10 2.94
CA ASP A 95 2.79 -26.02 2.40
C ASP A 95 1.69 -26.02 3.46
N GLU A 96 1.91 -26.67 4.61
CA GLU A 96 0.91 -26.73 5.68
C GLU A 96 0.77 -25.38 6.36
N LEU A 97 1.90 -24.71 6.63
CA LEU A 97 1.90 -23.33 7.09
C LEU A 97 1.18 -22.42 6.09
N PHE A 98 1.48 -22.56 4.80
CA PHE A 98 0.87 -21.72 3.77
C PHE A 98 -0.66 -21.91 3.67
N LYS A 99 -1.14 -23.16 3.74
CA LYS A 99 -2.57 -23.47 3.78
C LYS A 99 -3.23 -22.91 5.05
N PHE A 100 -2.56 -23.04 6.19
CA PHE A 100 -3.04 -22.50 7.47
C PHE A 100 -3.14 -20.97 7.44
N LEU A 101 -2.09 -20.28 6.97
CA LEU A 101 -2.10 -18.83 6.83
C LEU A 101 -3.22 -18.40 5.89
N LYS A 102 -3.37 -19.02 4.71
CA LYS A 102 -4.46 -18.69 3.77
C LYS A 102 -5.85 -18.85 4.39
N LYS A 103 -6.06 -19.89 5.19
CA LYS A 103 -7.33 -20.12 5.89
C LYS A 103 -7.60 -19.04 6.95
N ASN A 104 -6.57 -18.56 7.62
CA ASN A 104 -6.64 -17.58 8.71
C ASN A 104 -6.09 -16.21 8.30
N ALA A 105 -6.20 -15.85 7.01
CA ALA A 105 -5.46 -14.72 6.44
C ALA A 105 -5.75 -13.38 7.12
N VAL A 106 -6.96 -13.23 7.65
CA VAL A 106 -7.42 -12.04 8.35
C VAL A 106 -6.69 -11.83 9.67
N ASP A 107 -6.37 -12.91 10.40
CA ASP A 107 -5.81 -12.84 11.75
C ASP A 107 -4.30 -12.57 11.75
N PHE A 108 -3.64 -12.87 10.62
CA PHE A 108 -2.17 -12.82 10.54
C PHE A 108 -1.63 -11.70 9.64
N SER A 109 -2.46 -11.08 8.81
CA SER A 109 -2.00 -10.01 7.94
C SER A 109 -1.48 -8.81 8.73
N ILE A 110 -0.36 -8.27 8.26
CA ILE A 110 0.18 -6.99 8.72
C ILE A 110 -0.49 -5.80 8.05
N PHE A 111 -1.21 -6.04 6.95
CA PHE A 111 -1.88 -5.03 6.17
C PHE A 111 -3.33 -4.93 6.64
N SER A 112 -3.61 -3.86 7.38
CA SER A 112 -4.97 -3.45 7.70
C SER A 112 -5.75 -3.20 6.41
N TYR A 113 -7.05 -3.43 6.50
CA TYR A 113 -7.99 -3.19 5.42
C TYR A 113 -9.25 -2.57 5.99
N GLN A 114 -10.01 -1.86 5.14
CA GLN A 114 -11.08 -1.00 5.62
C GLN A 114 -10.54 0.00 6.65
N SER A 115 -9.36 0.54 6.37
CA SER A 115 -8.66 1.44 7.29
C SER A 115 -8.04 2.59 6.53
N ILE A 116 -8.00 3.77 7.14
CA ILE A 116 -7.13 4.85 6.70
C ILE A 116 -5.77 4.60 7.35
N ILE A 117 -4.72 4.48 6.54
CA ILE A 117 -3.41 3.96 6.99
C ILE A 117 -2.31 5.03 7.00
N GLY A 118 -2.57 6.19 6.41
CA GLY A 118 -1.57 7.22 6.17
C GLY A 118 -2.12 8.34 5.31
N TYR A 119 -1.25 9.28 4.99
CA TYR A 119 -1.52 10.32 4.00
C TYR A 119 -0.28 10.60 3.16
N VAL A 120 -0.53 11.24 2.02
CA VAL A 120 0.46 11.75 1.07
C VAL A 120 0.04 13.17 0.67
N ASP A 121 0.87 13.86 -0.09
CA ASP A 121 0.47 15.07 -0.78
C ASP A 121 0.23 14.74 -2.26
N LEU A 122 -0.97 15.03 -2.77
CA LEU A 122 -1.25 15.00 -4.21
C LEU A 122 -0.75 16.31 -4.82
N VAL A 123 0.40 16.25 -5.48
CA VAL A 123 1.10 17.45 -5.98
C VAL A 123 0.81 17.73 -7.44
N ASP A 124 0.60 16.69 -8.26
CA ASP A 124 0.21 16.85 -9.65
C ASP A 124 -0.60 15.66 -10.21
N ILE A 125 -1.17 15.82 -11.40
CA ILE A 125 -1.79 14.78 -12.19
C ILE A 125 -1.37 14.96 -13.64
N VAL A 126 -0.58 14.02 -14.14
CA VAL A 126 -0.02 14.04 -15.51
C VAL A 126 -0.44 12.78 -16.28
N GLN A 127 -0.06 12.63 -17.54
CA GLN A 127 -0.32 11.42 -18.34
C GLN A 127 0.96 10.75 -18.86
N ASP A 128 2.11 11.39 -18.64
CA ASP A 128 3.44 11.03 -19.16
C ASP A 128 4.47 10.90 -18.02
N SER A 129 4.03 10.36 -16.89
CA SER A 129 4.91 10.12 -15.73
C SER A 129 5.96 9.09 -16.10
N LEU A 130 7.21 9.39 -15.74
CA LEU A 130 8.35 8.47 -15.90
C LEU A 130 8.48 7.48 -14.73
N SER A 131 7.54 7.50 -13.78
CA SER A 131 7.52 6.52 -12.70
C SER A 131 7.40 5.10 -13.27
N PRO A 132 8.15 4.12 -12.76
CA PRO A 132 8.00 2.71 -13.16
C PRO A 132 6.60 2.16 -12.86
N TRP A 133 5.85 2.85 -11.99
CA TRP A 133 4.51 2.49 -11.60
C TRP A 133 3.42 3.07 -12.52
N ALA A 134 3.79 3.93 -13.47
CA ALA A 134 2.86 4.56 -14.41
C ALA A 134 2.26 3.51 -15.37
N ILE A 135 0.99 3.66 -15.69
CA ILE A 135 0.28 2.77 -16.63
C ILE A 135 -0.14 3.60 -17.84
N ASP A 136 0.38 3.25 -19.01
CA ASP A 136 0.07 3.90 -20.28
C ASP A 136 -1.45 4.11 -20.47
N GLY A 137 -1.82 5.32 -20.88
CA GLY A 137 -3.20 5.71 -21.11
C GLY A 137 -3.99 6.12 -19.86
N GLN A 138 -3.39 6.09 -18.67
CA GLN A 138 -4.03 6.57 -17.43
C GLN A 138 -3.54 7.96 -17.03
N TYR A 139 -4.29 8.59 -16.12
CA TYR A 139 -3.80 9.72 -15.35
C TYR A 139 -2.93 9.20 -14.21
N HIS A 140 -1.78 9.84 -14.04
CA HIS A 140 -0.78 9.54 -13.04
C HIS A 140 -0.86 10.62 -11.96
N TRP A 141 -1.50 10.28 -10.84
CA TRP A 141 -1.57 11.14 -9.67
C TRP A 141 -0.23 11.08 -8.97
N ILE A 142 0.52 12.19 -8.98
CA ILE A 142 1.86 12.29 -8.40
C ILE A 142 1.74 12.52 -6.90
N LEU A 143 2.33 11.60 -6.13
CA LEU A 143 2.21 11.54 -4.69
C LEU A 143 3.56 11.80 -4.02
N GLU A 144 3.59 12.72 -3.08
CA GLU A 144 4.78 13.07 -2.31
C GLU A 144 4.54 12.95 -0.80
N ASN A 145 5.62 13.07 -0.02
CA ASN A 145 5.61 13.10 1.45
C ASN A 145 4.78 11.99 2.12
N PRO A 146 4.98 10.72 1.72
CA PRO A 146 4.20 9.64 2.30
C PRO A 146 4.48 9.49 3.79
N THR A 147 3.40 9.55 4.57
CA THR A 147 3.44 9.53 6.03
C THR A 147 2.48 8.45 6.55
N PRO A 148 3.00 7.34 7.10
CA PRO A 148 2.17 6.36 7.78
C PRO A 148 1.56 6.95 9.05
N LEU A 149 0.30 6.60 9.34
CA LEU A 149 -0.25 6.83 10.67
C LEU A 149 0.41 5.87 11.65
N LYS A 150 0.66 6.35 12.88
CA LYS A 150 1.14 5.49 13.97
C LYS A 150 0.20 4.30 14.20
N GLU A 151 -1.11 4.58 14.18
CA GLU A 151 -2.16 3.58 14.27
C GLU A 151 -3.16 3.81 13.12
N PRO A 152 -3.48 2.78 12.31
CA PRO A 152 -4.53 2.89 11.30
C PRO A 152 -5.90 3.22 11.91
N ILE A 153 -6.66 4.08 11.24
CA ILE A 153 -8.07 4.34 11.59
C ILE A 153 -8.90 3.22 10.99
N ASN A 154 -9.26 2.24 11.82
CA ASN A 154 -9.93 1.01 11.40
C ASN A 154 -11.45 1.18 11.20
N GLN A 155 -12.05 0.18 10.55
CA GLN A 155 -13.51 0.08 10.33
C GLN A 155 -14.09 1.21 9.46
N VAL A 156 -13.26 1.81 8.62
CA VAL A 156 -13.65 2.82 7.65
C VAL A 156 -14.04 2.14 6.34
N LYS A 157 -15.32 2.23 5.95
CA LYS A 157 -15.79 1.73 4.65
C LYS A 157 -15.26 2.61 3.52
N GLY A 158 -14.56 2.00 2.57
CA GLY A 158 -14.06 2.69 1.38
C GLY A 158 -15.18 3.17 0.47
N ARG A 159 -14.87 4.14 -0.40
CA ARG A 159 -15.81 4.72 -1.36
C ARG A 159 -15.13 4.95 -2.70
N LEU A 160 -15.92 4.98 -3.77
CA LEU A 160 -15.44 5.34 -5.10
C LEU A 160 -15.17 6.84 -5.19
N GLY A 161 -14.25 7.22 -6.07
CA GLY A 161 -13.85 8.61 -6.28
C GLY A 161 -13.02 9.18 -5.12
N LEU A 162 -12.88 10.50 -5.13
CA LEU A 162 -12.30 11.26 -4.03
C LEU A 162 -13.42 11.62 -3.04
N TRP A 163 -13.28 11.24 -1.77
CA TRP A 163 -14.35 11.40 -0.78
C TRP A 163 -13.87 12.12 0.47
N ASN A 164 -14.83 12.67 1.23
CA ASN A 164 -14.56 13.37 2.48
C ASN A 164 -14.75 12.43 3.67
N TYR A 165 -13.84 12.53 4.64
CA TYR A 165 -13.92 11.82 5.92
C TYR A 165 -13.64 12.76 7.09
N ASN A 166 -14.40 12.61 8.16
CA ASN A 166 -14.13 13.35 9.39
C ASN A 166 -13.16 12.51 10.23
N LEU A 167 -11.89 12.92 10.28
CA LEU A 167 -10.93 12.25 11.14
C LEU A 167 -11.38 12.32 12.60
N PRO A 168 -11.18 11.23 13.37
CA PRO A 168 -11.34 11.27 14.82
C PRO A 168 -10.41 12.33 15.42
N GLU A 169 -10.85 12.94 16.53
CA GLU A 169 -10.05 13.90 17.29
C GLU A 169 -8.85 13.24 17.99
#